data_AF-A0A2V7N756-F1
#
_entry.id   AF-A0A2V7N756-F1
#
_cell.length_a   1.000
_cell.length_b   1.000
_cell.length_c   1.000
_cell.angle_alpha   90.00
_cell.angle_beta   90.00
_cell.angle_gamma   90.00
#
_symmetry.space_group_name_H-M   'P 1'
#
loop_
_entity.id
_entity.type
_entity.pdbx_description
1 polymer ?
#
loop_
_entity_poly.entity_id
_entity_poly.type
_entity_poly.pdbx_seq_one_letter_code
_entity_poly.pdbx_strand_id
1 'polypeptide(L)'
;MGIIRARRKSETRVLLLEAGLRVLAERGVELGSLDDVADAAGFTKGAIYRQFPSKGAFLLALFEQYAAVARAGSGARRAPWFVPLTLEFAARALRDPLLRRRLAVVLREAPEGGTPEGPLLRALARVLATPPAAP
;
A
#
# COMPACT_ATOMS: atom_id res chain seq x y z
N MET A 1 -3.76 30.77 -12.98
CA MET A 1 -3.51 29.50 -13.69
C MET A 1 -2.87 28.38 -12.82
N GLY A 2 -2.29 28.67 -11.64
CA GLY A 2 -1.57 27.66 -10.82
C GLY A 2 -2.44 26.64 -10.06
N ILE A 3 -3.60 27.05 -9.55
CA ILE A 3 -4.49 26.21 -8.72
C ILE A 3 -5.05 25.02 -9.53
N ILE A 4 -5.43 25.24 -10.79
CA ILE A 4 -6.00 24.22 -11.67
C ILE A 4 -4.95 23.15 -12.02
N ARG A 5 -3.68 23.54 -12.23
CA ARG A 5 -2.59 22.58 -12.50
C ARG A 5 -2.27 21.73 -11.27
N ALA A 6 -2.24 22.33 -10.07
CA ALA A 6 -2.02 21.61 -8.82
C ALA A 6 -3.14 20.59 -8.56
N ARG A 7 -4.40 20.99 -8.76
CA ARG A 7 -5.57 20.11 -8.62
C ARG A 7 -5.50 18.91 -9.56
N ARG A 8 -5.27 19.14 -10.86
CA ARG A 8 -5.12 18.03 -11.83
C ARG A 8 -3.95 17.10 -11.48
N LYS A 9 -2.82 17.67 -11.01
CA LYS A 9 -1.68 16.87 -10.55
C LYS A 9 -2.07 15.96 -9.38
N SER A 10 -2.85 16.47 -8.42
CA SER A 10 -3.35 15.68 -7.29
C SER A 10 -4.34 14.58 -7.70
N GLU A 11 -5.25 14.88 -8.64
CA GLU A 11 -6.22 13.91 -9.17
C GLU A 11 -5.51 12.77 -9.92
N THR A 12 -4.54 13.09 -10.78
CA THR A 12 -3.71 12.07 -11.45
C THR A 12 -2.97 11.19 -10.45
N ARG A 13 -2.40 11.78 -9.39
CA ARG A 13 -1.66 11.03 -8.37
C ARG A 13 -2.56 10.04 -7.62
N VAL A 14 -3.79 10.44 -7.28
CA VAL A 14 -4.76 9.56 -6.60
C VAL A 14 -5.14 8.38 -7.50
N LEU A 15 -5.50 8.65 -8.77
CA LEU A 15 -5.88 7.59 -9.72
C LEU A 15 -4.76 6.57 -9.95
N LEU A 16 -3.51 7.05 -10.05
CA LEU A 16 -2.34 6.17 -10.18
C LEU A 16 -2.12 5.30 -8.95
N LEU A 17 -2.35 5.81 -7.73
CA LEU A 17 -2.23 5.01 -6.51
C LEU A 17 -3.36 3.99 -6.38
N GLU A 18 -4.59 4.34 -6.77
CA GLU A 18 -5.72 3.40 -6.79
C GLU A 18 -5.53 2.27 -7.79
N ALA A 19 -5.04 2.57 -9.00
CA ALA A 19 -4.62 1.54 -9.96
C ALA A 19 -3.46 0.71 -9.39
N GLY A 20 -2.49 1.38 -8.76
CA GLY A 20 -1.36 0.78 -8.07
C GLY A 20 -1.74 -0.30 -7.07
N LEU A 21 -2.68 0.01 -6.17
CA LEU A 21 -3.15 -0.93 -5.15
C LEU A 21 -3.70 -2.21 -5.79
N ARG A 22 -4.43 -2.10 -6.90
CA ARG A 22 -4.97 -3.25 -7.63
C ARG A 22 -3.88 -4.05 -8.34
N VAL A 23 -3.04 -3.38 -9.13
CA VAL A 23 -1.95 -4.03 -9.89
C VAL A 23 -1.01 -4.80 -8.96
N LEU A 24 -0.61 -4.19 -7.84
CA LEU A 24 0.30 -4.86 -6.90
C LEU A 24 -0.40 -5.95 -6.08
N ALA A 25 -1.71 -5.84 -5.80
CA ALA A 25 -2.46 -6.92 -5.18
C ALA A 25 -2.58 -8.15 -6.09
N GLU A 26 -2.68 -7.95 -7.41
CA GLU A 26 -2.84 -9.02 -8.39
C GLU A 26 -1.50 -9.66 -8.79
N ARG A 27 -0.44 -8.85 -8.93
CA ARG A 27 0.84 -9.29 -9.50
C ARG A 27 1.98 -9.38 -8.49
N GLY A 28 1.81 -8.80 -7.31
CA GLY A 28 2.88 -8.61 -6.34
C GLY A 28 3.79 -7.43 -6.69
N VAL A 29 4.65 -7.06 -5.73
CA VAL A 29 5.57 -5.91 -5.86
C VAL A 29 6.64 -6.16 -6.91
N GLU A 30 7.16 -7.39 -7.02
CA GLU A 30 8.26 -7.67 -7.94
C GLU A 30 7.82 -7.57 -9.41
N LEU A 31 6.71 -8.22 -9.77
CA LEU A 31 6.23 -8.27 -11.16
C LEU A 31 5.45 -7.02 -11.58
N GLY A 32 4.82 -6.29 -10.64
CA GLY A 32 4.13 -5.04 -10.97
C GLY A 32 5.11 -3.91 -11.28
N SER A 33 4.97 -3.27 -12.44
CA SER A 33 5.79 -2.12 -12.85
C SER A 33 5.02 -0.79 -12.78
N LEU A 34 5.74 0.33 -12.81
CA LEU A 34 5.11 1.65 -12.96
C LEU A 34 4.36 1.77 -14.30
N ASP A 35 4.87 1.12 -15.35
CA ASP A 35 4.24 1.11 -16.66
C ASP A 35 2.88 0.38 -16.61
N ASP A 36 2.81 -0.79 -15.97
CA ASP A 36 1.54 -1.51 -15.76
C ASP A 36 0.51 -0.66 -15.02
N VAL A 37 0.96 0.11 -14.03
CA VAL A 37 0.10 1.00 -13.25
C VAL A 37 -0.38 2.18 -14.09
N ALA A 38 0.49 2.76 -14.92
CA ALA A 38 0.10 3.83 -15.84
C ALA A 38 -0.97 3.34 -16.82
N ASP A 39 -0.72 2.18 -17.43
CA ASP A 39 -1.63 1.56 -18.40
C ASP A 39 -2.99 1.23 -17.74
N ALA A 40 -2.97 0.61 -16.56
CA ALA A 40 -4.18 0.30 -15.79
C ALA A 40 -4.97 1.54 -15.34
N ALA A 41 -4.28 2.67 -15.15
CA ALA A 41 -4.90 3.94 -14.78
C ALA A 41 -5.33 4.80 -16.00
N GLY A 42 -5.07 4.35 -17.23
CA GLY A 42 -5.36 5.10 -18.45
C GLY A 42 -4.43 6.32 -18.66
N PHE A 43 -3.22 6.28 -18.12
CA PHE A 43 -2.21 7.34 -18.25
C PHE A 43 -1.01 6.87 -19.07
N THR A 44 -0.29 7.82 -19.66
CA THR A 44 0.96 7.51 -20.36
C THR A 44 2.08 7.16 -19.38
N LYS A 45 3.05 6.36 -19.82
CA LYS A 45 4.29 6.07 -19.06
C LYS A 45 4.96 7.35 -18.56
N GLY A 46 5.11 8.36 -19.42
CA GLY A 46 5.68 9.65 -19.02
C GLY A 46 4.88 10.37 -17.92
N ALA A 47 3.57 10.14 -17.80
CA ALA A 47 2.76 10.73 -16.74
C ALA A 47 3.03 10.11 -15.36
N ILE A 48 3.24 8.79 -15.28
CA ILE A 48 3.54 8.16 -13.99
C ILE A 48 4.92 8.56 -13.47
N TYR A 49 5.96 8.60 -14.32
CA TYR A 49 7.31 9.00 -13.89
C TYR A 49 7.39 10.46 -13.45
N ARG A 50 6.48 11.33 -13.91
CA ARG A 50 6.35 12.71 -13.41
C ARG A 50 5.74 12.79 -12.00
N GLN A 51 4.93 11.81 -11.60
CA GLN A 51 4.35 11.73 -10.25
C GLN A 51 5.27 10.95 -9.30
N PHE A 52 5.87 9.88 -9.80
CA PHE A 52 6.70 8.96 -9.05
C PHE A 52 7.99 8.70 -9.82
N PRO A 53 9.10 9.37 -9.44
CA PRO A 53 10.36 9.26 -10.18
C PRO A 53 11.00 7.87 -10.11
N SER A 54 10.55 7.02 -9.19
CA SER A 54 11.02 5.64 -9.05
C SER A 54 9.94 4.72 -8.50
N LYS A 55 10.10 3.41 -8.74
CA LYS A 55 9.24 2.36 -8.15
C LYS A 55 9.27 2.42 -6.62
N GLY A 56 10.42 2.74 -6.02
CA GLY A 56 10.54 2.94 -4.57
C GLY A 56 9.69 4.13 -4.06
N ALA A 57 9.74 5.28 -4.73
CA ALA A 57 8.93 6.45 -4.36
C ALA A 57 7.42 6.17 -4.47
N PHE A 58 7.03 5.40 -5.49
CA PHE A 58 5.66 4.93 -5.66
C PHE A 58 5.24 3.95 -4.55
N LEU A 59 6.06 2.95 -4.25
CA LEU A 59 5.77 1.96 -3.20
C LEU A 59 5.63 2.60 -1.82
N LEU A 60 6.43 3.64 -1.53
CA LEU A 60 6.29 4.41 -0.30
C LEU A 60 4.92 5.10 -0.22
N ALA A 61 4.54 5.81 -1.29
CA ALA A 61 3.24 6.48 -1.36
C ALA A 61 2.06 5.50 -1.32
N LEU A 62 2.19 4.35 -1.96
CA LEU A 62 1.19 3.30 -1.95
C LEU A 62 1.05 2.67 -0.56
N PHE A 63 2.17 2.45 0.13
CA PHE A 63 2.15 1.99 1.53
C PHE A 63 1.45 3.00 2.46
N GLU A 64 1.65 4.31 2.25
CA GLU A 64 0.93 5.34 3.01
C GLU A 64 -0.58 5.27 2.77
N GLN A 65 -1.02 5.07 1.53
CA GLN A 65 -2.44 4.93 1.20
C GLN A 65 -3.04 3.63 1.76
N TYR A 66 -2.30 2.52 1.68
CA TYR A 66 -2.66 1.27 2.35
C TYR A 66 -2.81 1.48 3.87
N ALA A 67 -1.86 2.17 4.50
CA ALA A 67 -1.88 2.41 5.93
C ALA A 67 -3.05 3.29 6.37
N ALA A 68 -3.46 4.26 5.53
CA ALA A 68 -4.67 5.04 5.77
C ALA A 68 -5.92 4.15 5.77
N VAL A 69 -6.04 3.22 4.80
CA VAL A 69 -7.16 2.27 4.73
C VAL A 69 -7.15 1.29 5.90
N ALA A 70 -5.98 0.78 6.29
CA ALA A 70 -5.85 -0.11 7.44
C ALA A 70 -6.39 0.54 8.74
N ARG A 71 -6.10 1.84 8.93
CA ARG A 71 -6.53 2.64 10.09
C ARG A 71 -7.98 3.13 10.03
N ALA A 72 -8.52 3.36 8.83
CA ALA A 72 -9.91 3.82 8.66
C ALA A 72 -10.94 2.78 9.13
N GLY A 73 -10.57 1.50 9.18
CA GLY A 73 -11.35 0.43 9.79
C GLY A 73 -12.17 -0.41 8.82
N SER A 74 -13.10 -1.21 9.36
CA SER A 74 -13.72 -2.34 8.65
C SER A 74 -14.36 -1.98 7.31
N GLY A 75 -14.99 -0.80 7.19
CA GLY A 75 -15.62 -0.38 5.93
C GLY A 75 -14.62 -0.19 4.78
N ALA A 76 -13.47 0.43 5.07
CA ALA A 76 -12.44 0.73 4.08
C ALA A 76 -11.63 -0.52 3.68
N ARG A 77 -11.48 -1.47 4.60
CA ARG A 77 -10.72 -2.72 4.38
C ARG A 77 -11.42 -3.74 3.47
N ARG A 78 -12.68 -3.49 3.08
CA ARG A 78 -13.43 -4.33 2.11
C ARG A 78 -12.93 -4.22 0.67
N ALA A 79 -11.96 -3.35 0.41
CA ALA A 79 -11.37 -3.25 -0.92
C ALA A 79 -10.70 -4.59 -1.29
N PRO A 80 -10.94 -5.14 -2.50
CA PRO A 80 -10.43 -6.47 -2.89
C PRO A 80 -8.90 -6.61 -2.79
N TRP A 81 -8.18 -5.50 -2.93
CA TRP A 81 -6.72 -5.44 -2.85
C TRP A 81 -6.18 -5.50 -1.41
N PHE A 82 -7.01 -5.27 -0.39
CA PHE A 82 -6.53 -5.05 0.99
C PHE A 82 -5.87 -6.29 1.58
N VAL A 83 -6.53 -7.44 1.55
CA VAL A 83 -5.99 -8.70 2.09
C VAL A 83 -4.74 -9.16 1.31
N PRO A 84 -4.73 -9.24 -0.04
CA PRO A 84 -3.54 -9.60 -0.79
C PRO A 84 -2.35 -8.68 -0.50
N LEU A 85 -2.55 -7.36 -0.45
CA LEU A 85 -1.47 -6.43 -0.13
C LEU A 85 -1.00 -6.53 1.32
N THR A 86 -1.89 -6.85 2.26
CA THR A 86 -1.49 -7.11 3.65
C THR A 86 -0.50 -8.28 3.71
N LEU A 87 -0.79 -9.36 2.98
CA LEU A 87 0.08 -10.54 2.90
C LEU A 87 1.40 -10.22 2.21
N GLU A 88 1.37 -9.49 1.10
CA GLU A 88 2.56 -9.06 0.36
C GLU A 88 3.48 -8.19 1.24
N PHE A 89 2.91 -7.19 1.93
CA PHE A 89 3.69 -6.35 2.85
C PHE A 89 4.21 -7.15 4.04
N ALA A 90 3.44 -8.11 4.58
CA ALA A 90 3.90 -8.97 5.66
C ALA A 90 5.05 -9.88 5.22
N ALA A 91 4.96 -10.49 4.03
CA ALA A 91 6.03 -11.32 3.46
C ALA A 91 7.30 -10.49 3.23
N ARG A 92 7.16 -9.28 2.69
CA ARG A 92 8.31 -8.39 2.43
C ARG A 92 8.91 -7.84 3.72
N ALA A 93 8.09 -7.62 4.75
CA ALA A 93 8.54 -7.29 6.10
C ALA A 93 9.39 -8.39 6.77
N LEU A 94 9.37 -9.63 6.26
CA LEU A 94 10.31 -10.65 6.75
C LEU A 94 11.75 -10.40 6.27
N ARG A 95 11.91 -9.67 5.16
CA ARG A 95 13.22 -9.38 4.53
C ARG A 95 13.68 -7.94 4.76
N ASP A 96 12.78 -7.04 5.14
CA ASP A 96 13.06 -5.62 5.37
C ASP A 96 12.70 -5.21 6.81
N PRO A 97 13.70 -4.99 7.69
CA PRO A 97 13.48 -4.61 9.08
C PRO A 97 12.76 -3.27 9.26
N LEU A 98 12.94 -2.32 8.34
CA LEU A 98 12.28 -1.01 8.41
C LEU A 98 10.80 -1.16 8.05
N LEU A 99 10.50 -1.85 6.96
CA LEU A 99 9.12 -2.17 6.58
C LEU A 99 8.42 -2.98 7.67
N ARG A 100 9.11 -3.94 8.30
CA ARG A 100 8.60 -4.71 9.44
C ARG A 100 8.13 -3.81 10.57
N ARG A 101 9.00 -2.92 11.04
CA ARG A 101 8.68 -1.97 12.12
C ARG A 101 7.51 -1.07 11.73
N ARG A 102 7.52 -0.54 10.51
CA ARG A 102 6.49 0.37 10.02
C ARG A 102 5.13 -0.32 9.90
N LEU A 103 5.08 -1.51 9.32
CA LEU A 103 3.86 -2.30 9.17
C LEU A 103 3.31 -2.73 10.53
N ALA A 104 4.15 -3.15 11.47
CA ALA A 104 3.72 -3.50 12.82
C ALA A 104 3.04 -2.32 13.54
N VAL A 105 3.51 -1.08 13.34
CA VAL A 105 2.86 0.12 13.88
C VAL A 105 1.49 0.33 13.23
N VAL A 106 1.42 0.32 11.89
CA VAL A 106 0.16 0.50 11.15
C VAL A 106 -0.90 -0.52 11.57
N LEU A 107 -0.52 -1.79 11.70
CA LEU A 107 -1.45 -2.86 12.05
C LEU A 107 -1.88 -2.82 13.53
N ARG A 108 -1.06 -2.28 14.45
CA ARG A 108 -1.46 -2.05 15.84
C ARG A 108 -2.47 -0.91 15.98
N GLU A 109 -2.31 0.12 15.17
CA GLU A 109 -3.21 1.29 15.13
C GLU A 109 -4.50 0.99 14.37
N ALA A 110 -4.54 -0.09 13.60
CA ALA A 110 -5.72 -0.49 12.85
C ALA A 110 -6.84 -0.88 13.84
N PRO A 111 -8.02 -0.25 13.78
CA PRO A 111 -9.10 -0.57 14.70
C PRO A 111 -9.55 -2.01 14.46
N GLU A 112 -9.94 -2.70 15.51
CA GLU A 112 -10.38 -4.09 15.43
C GLU A 112 -11.53 -4.22 14.43
N GLY A 113 -12.55 -3.37 14.57
CA GLY A 113 -13.78 -3.45 13.81
C GLY A 113 -14.57 -4.75 14.08
N GLY A 114 -15.82 -4.79 13.62
CA GLY A 114 -16.67 -5.98 13.73
C GLY A 114 -16.45 -7.02 12.62
N THR A 115 -15.30 -7.02 11.93
CA THR A 115 -15.01 -7.95 10.82
C THR A 115 -13.98 -9.02 11.22
N PRO A 116 -14.00 -10.22 10.59
CA PRO A 116 -13.04 -11.30 10.86
C PRO A 116 -11.57 -10.92 10.64
N GLU A 117 -11.30 -9.89 9.83
CA GLU A 117 -9.96 -9.40 9.50
C GLU A 117 -9.30 -8.69 10.69
N GLY A 118 -10.07 -8.09 11.60
CA GLY A 118 -9.54 -7.35 12.75
C GLY A 118 -8.58 -8.18 13.62
N PRO A 119 -9.03 -9.36 14.11
CA PRO A 119 -8.18 -10.29 14.83
C PRO A 119 -6.92 -10.71 14.05
N LEU A 120 -7.02 -10.92 12.74
CA LEU A 120 -5.88 -11.27 11.88
C LEU A 120 -4.83 -10.15 11.86
N LEU A 121 -5.25 -8.90 11.67
CA LEU A 121 -4.33 -7.76 11.64
C LEU A 121 -3.61 -7.60 12.99
N ARG A 122 -4.31 -7.81 14.12
CA ARG A 122 -3.67 -7.81 15.45
C ARG A 122 -2.69 -8.95 15.63
N ALA A 123 -3.04 -10.15 15.17
CA ALA A 123 -2.13 -11.29 15.21
C ALA A 123 -0.85 -11.01 14.41
N LEU A 124 -0.99 -10.51 13.18
CA LEU A 124 0.14 -10.09 12.35
C LEU A 124 0.98 -8.99 13.02
N ALA A 125 0.32 -7.98 13.61
CA ALA A 125 1.02 -6.90 14.29
C ALA A 125 1.89 -7.40 15.45
N ARG A 126 1.39 -8.37 16.23
CA ARG A 126 2.18 -9.04 17.29
C ARG A 126 3.35 -9.81 16.72
N VAL A 127 3.12 -10.64 15.70
CA VAL A 127 4.18 -11.44 15.05
C VAL A 127 5.29 -10.54 14.51
N LEU A 128 4.94 -9.41 13.91
CA LEU A 128 5.90 -8.46 13.35
C LEU A 128 6.64 -7.64 14.43
N ALA A 129 6.00 -7.39 15.58
CA ALA A 129 6.61 -6.67 16.69
C ALA A 129 7.62 -7.53 17.47
N THR A 130 7.46 -8.85 17.49
CA THR A 130 8.42 -9.76 18.12
C THR A 130 9.71 -9.77 17.29
N PRO A 131 10.90 -9.56 17.92
CA PRO A 131 12.17 -9.72 17.22
C PRO A 131 12.28 -11.16 16.71
N PRO A 132 12.82 -11.39 15.50
CA PRO A 132 13.09 -12.77 15.06
C PRO A 132 13.97 -13.44 16.10
N ALA A 133 13.64 -14.68 16.49
CA ALA A 133 14.48 -15.46 17.38
C ALA A 133 15.91 -15.45 16.80
N ALA A 134 16.88 -15.04 17.61
CA ALA A 134 18.28 -15.12 17.21
C ALA A 134 18.60 -16.58 16.88
N PRO A 135 19.32 -16.85 15.78
CA PRO A 135 19.74 -18.20 15.43
C PRO A 135 20.67 -18.80 16.51
#